data_AF-A0A077KKE3-F1
#
_entry.id   AF-A0A077KKE3-F1
#
_cell.length_a   1.000
_cell.length_b   1.000
_cell.length_c   1.000
_cell.angle_alpha   90.00
_cell.angle_beta   90.00
_cell.angle_gamma   90.00
#
_symmetry.space_group_name_H-M   'P 1'
#
loop_
_entity.id
_entity.type
_entity.pdbx_description
1 polymer ?
#
loop_
_entity_poly.entity_id
_entity_poly.type
_entity_poly.pdbx_seq_one_letter_code
_entity_poly.pdbx_strand_id
1 'polypeptide(L)'
;MPGKKLSNKSYIEDMNAQTLNSKLEAYINLSEEEKKKKPMYKSDYFRLFDYPDETSSIDLMSKKEIKVGDDFRDHKGRLHVITEIVSYRPHKGVFSNEENRHTVAIVNSEIIPGV
;
A
#
# COMPACT_ATOMS: atom_id res chain seq x y z
N MET A 1 -22.57 -17.30 27.52
CA MET A 1 -21.70 -16.11 27.39
C MET A 1 -21.88 -15.55 25.99
N PRO A 2 -22.36 -14.30 25.80
CA PRO A 2 -22.45 -13.72 24.46
C PRO A 2 -21.04 -13.35 23.98
N GLY A 3 -20.60 -13.98 22.88
CA GLY A 3 -19.33 -13.65 22.24
C GLY A 3 -19.34 -12.21 21.77
N LYS A 4 -18.31 -11.43 22.14
CA LYS A 4 -18.08 -10.10 21.58
C LYS A 4 -17.98 -10.24 20.07
N LYS A 5 -18.95 -9.69 19.32
CA LYS A 5 -18.81 -9.48 17.88
C LYS A 5 -17.71 -8.45 17.70
N LEU A 6 -16.51 -8.91 17.31
CA LEU A 6 -15.50 -8.03 16.74
C LEU A 6 -16.15 -7.31 15.54
N SER A 7 -15.95 -6.00 15.46
CA SER A 7 -16.47 -5.24 14.33
C SER A 7 -15.70 -5.67 13.07
N ASN A 8 -16.34 -5.70 11.90
CA ASN A 8 -15.66 -6.03 10.65
C ASN A 8 -14.43 -5.14 10.40
N LYS A 9 -14.41 -3.92 10.97
CA LYS A 9 -13.31 -2.98 10.88
C LYS A 9 -12.05 -3.49 11.62
N SER A 10 -12.19 -3.95 12.87
CA SER A 10 -11.02 -4.43 13.64
C SER A 10 -10.39 -5.69 13.02
N TYR A 11 -11.22 -6.57 12.45
CA TYR A 11 -10.74 -7.77 11.79
C TYR A 11 -9.89 -7.46 10.54
N ILE A 12 -10.28 -6.44 9.75
CA ILE A 12 -9.53 -6.01 8.56
C ILE A 12 -8.22 -5.33 8.96
N GLU A 13 -8.23 -4.50 10.02
CA GLU A 13 -7.02 -3.87 10.58
C GLU A 13 -6.00 -4.92 11.04
N ASP A 14 -6.46 -5.94 11.79
CA ASP A 14 -5.62 -7.04 12.26
C ASP A 14 -5.04 -7.86 11.10
N MET A 15 -5.83 -8.14 10.06
CA MET A 15 -5.36 -8.85 8.87
C MET A 15 -4.32 -8.04 8.09
N ASN A 16 -4.51 -6.73 7.94
CA ASN A 16 -3.56 -5.85 7.26
C ASN A 16 -2.24 -5.76 8.02
N ALA A 17 -2.28 -5.64 9.35
CA ALA A 17 -1.10 -5.64 10.20
C ALA A 17 -0.34 -6.97 10.14
N GLN A 18 -1.04 -8.11 10.20
CA GLN A 18 -0.42 -9.43 10.03
C GLN A 18 0.24 -9.58 8.65
N THR A 19 -0.43 -9.10 7.60
CA THR A 19 0.11 -9.14 6.23
C THR A 19 1.37 -8.29 6.13
N LEU A 20 1.36 -7.06 6.65
CA LEU A 20 2.53 -6.19 6.66
C LEU A 20 3.71 -6.79 7.43
N ASN A 21 3.45 -7.33 8.63
CA ASN A 21 4.48 -7.99 9.44
C ASN A 21 5.09 -9.20 8.73
N SER A 22 4.25 -10.05 8.12
CA SER A 22 4.75 -11.21 7.37
C SER A 22 5.63 -10.81 6.18
N LYS A 23 5.29 -9.71 5.50
CA LYS A 23 6.05 -9.17 4.37
C LYS A 23 7.36 -8.53 4.83
N LEU A 24 7.37 -7.84 5.97
CA LEU A 24 8.58 -7.30 6.61
C LEU A 24 9.54 -8.42 6.99
N GLU A 25 9.07 -9.43 7.70
CA GLU A 25 9.88 -10.59 8.09
C GLU A 25 10.44 -11.31 6.87
N ALA A 26 9.60 -11.56 5.86
CA ALA A 26 10.03 -12.15 4.61
C ALA A 26 11.13 -11.31 3.94
N TYR A 27 11.00 -9.98 3.95
CA TYR A 27 12.00 -9.07 3.37
C TYR A 27 13.32 -9.07 4.16
N ILE A 28 13.27 -9.04 5.48
CA ILE A 28 14.45 -9.04 6.37
C ILE A 28 15.27 -10.32 6.15
N ASN A 29 14.59 -11.45 5.95
CA ASN A 29 15.21 -12.76 5.74
C ASN A 29 15.82 -12.96 4.35
N LEU A 30 15.62 -12.04 3.41
CA LEU A 30 16.24 -12.12 2.08
C LEU A 30 17.74 -11.85 2.14
N SER A 31 18.48 -12.49 1.22
CA SER A 31 19.87 -12.13 0.95
C SER A 31 19.97 -10.73 0.33
N GLU A 32 21.14 -10.10 0.42
CA GLU A 32 21.38 -8.77 -0.16
C GLU A 32 21.18 -8.73 -1.68
N GLU A 33 21.47 -9.84 -2.38
CA GLU A 33 21.21 -9.95 -3.82
C GLU A 33 19.72 -10.02 -4.15
N GLU A 34 18.93 -10.72 -3.33
CA GLU A 34 17.48 -10.78 -3.48
C GLU A 34 16.81 -9.44 -3.14
N LYS A 35 17.31 -8.75 -2.10
CA LYS A 35 16.87 -7.39 -1.77
C LYS A 35 17.09 -6.43 -2.94
N LYS A 36 18.22 -6.52 -3.65
CA LYS A 36 18.48 -5.70 -4.85
C LYS A 36 17.53 -6.00 -6.02
N LYS A 37 17.01 -7.23 -6.12
CA LYS A 37 16.05 -7.65 -7.16
C LYS A 37 14.60 -7.26 -6.84
N LYS A 38 14.28 -6.97 -5.57
CA LYS A 38 12.93 -6.57 -5.18
C LYS A 38 12.55 -5.22 -5.80
N PRO A 39 11.28 -5.06 -6.23
CA PRO A 39 10.82 -3.82 -6.84
C PRO A 39 11.01 -2.66 -5.85
N MET A 40 11.84 -1.70 -6.24
CA MET A 40 11.92 -0.41 -5.60
C MET A 40 11.11 0.55 -6.46
N TYR A 41 10.03 1.08 -5.91
CA TYR A 41 9.20 1.98 -6.65
C TYR A 41 9.84 3.37 -6.58
N LYS A 42 10.55 3.73 -7.66
CA LYS A 42 11.09 5.08 -7.90
C LYS A 42 9.98 5.99 -8.42
N SER A 43 8.86 6.05 -7.72
CA SER A 43 7.86 7.09 -8.00
C SER A 43 8.25 8.31 -7.19
N ASP A 44 8.25 9.46 -7.85
CA ASP A 44 8.15 10.78 -7.23
C ASP A 44 6.80 10.87 -6.52
N TYR A 45 6.64 10.08 -5.45
CA TYR A 45 5.37 9.89 -4.78
C TYR A 45 4.86 11.22 -4.24
N PHE A 46 3.81 11.73 -4.85
CA PHE A 46 2.91 12.66 -4.18
C PHE A 46 2.06 11.84 -3.22
N ARG A 47 2.57 11.61 -2.00
CA ARG A 47 1.74 11.18 -0.88
C ARG A 47 0.61 12.20 -0.76
N LEU A 48 -0.62 11.77 -1.02
CA LEU A 48 -1.75 12.69 -1.17
C LEU A 48 -2.33 13.03 0.20
N PHE A 49 -2.59 12.00 1.00
CA PHE A 49 -3.30 12.13 2.26
C PHE A 49 -2.96 10.97 3.21
N ASP A 50 -2.78 11.29 4.48
CA ASP A 50 -2.62 10.35 5.59
C ASP A 50 -3.95 10.21 6.32
N TYR A 51 -4.43 8.98 6.46
CA TYR A 51 -5.69 8.71 7.12
C TYR A 51 -5.50 8.57 8.64
N PRO A 52 -6.56 8.80 9.43
CA PRO A 52 -6.51 8.60 10.88
C PRO A 52 -6.23 7.16 11.32
N ASP A 53 -6.37 6.18 10.42
CA ASP A 53 -6.09 4.76 10.66
C ASP A 53 -4.66 4.36 10.28
N GLU A 54 -3.75 5.34 10.18
CA GLU A 54 -2.32 5.16 9.88
C GLU A 54 -2.01 4.69 8.45
N THR A 55 -3.03 4.49 7.61
CA THR A 55 -2.84 4.24 6.18
C THR A 55 -2.56 5.53 5.42
N SER A 56 -2.00 5.42 4.22
CA SER A 56 -1.70 6.57 3.36
C SER A 56 -2.19 6.35 1.94
N SER A 57 -2.74 7.39 1.32
CA SER A 57 -3.05 7.41 -0.11
C SER A 57 -1.84 7.85 -0.92
N ILE A 58 -1.53 7.06 -1.94
CA ILE A 58 -0.35 7.22 -2.75
C ILE A 58 -0.73 7.11 -4.23
N ASP A 59 -0.42 8.17 -4.98
CA ASP A 59 -0.55 8.14 -6.45
C ASP A 59 0.60 7.32 -7.06
N LEU A 60 0.22 6.22 -7.71
CA LEU A 60 1.11 5.33 -8.42
C LEU A 60 1.00 5.66 -9.91
N MET A 61 1.77 6.65 -10.36
CA MET A 61 1.80 7.09 -11.76
C MET A 61 2.27 6.02 -12.76
N SER A 62 2.66 4.82 -12.32
CA SER A 62 3.17 3.80 -13.24
C SER A 62 2.04 3.05 -13.93
N LYS A 63 2.23 2.78 -15.22
CA LYS A 63 1.35 1.98 -16.07
C LYS A 63 1.25 0.49 -15.68
N LYS A 64 1.90 0.09 -14.59
CA LYS A 64 1.89 -1.31 -14.15
C LYS A 64 0.61 -1.57 -13.36
N GLU A 65 -0.08 -2.63 -13.73
CA GLU A 65 -1.25 -3.11 -12.98
C GLU A 65 -0.83 -3.43 -11.54
N ILE A 66 -1.49 -2.79 -10.57
CA ILE A 66 -1.26 -2.98 -9.14
C ILE A 66 -2.41 -3.80 -8.55
N LYS A 67 -2.12 -4.60 -7.53
CA LYS A 67 -3.10 -5.44 -6.85
C LYS A 67 -3.01 -5.27 -5.34
N VAL A 68 -4.14 -5.52 -4.66
CA VAL A 68 -4.16 -5.58 -3.20
C VAL A 68 -3.24 -6.72 -2.74
N GLY A 69 -2.40 -6.44 -1.74
CA GLY A 69 -1.36 -7.34 -1.23
C GLY A 69 -0.01 -7.24 -1.92
N ASP A 70 0.10 -6.47 -3.01
CA ASP A 70 1.40 -6.12 -3.59
C ASP A 70 2.19 -5.26 -2.59
N ASP A 71 3.51 -5.48 -2.56
CA ASP A 71 4.44 -4.75 -1.71
C ASP A 71 5.53 -4.07 -2.53
N PHE A 72 5.94 -2.88 -2.08
CA PHE A 72 7.05 -2.15 -2.69
C PHE A 72 7.81 -1.34 -1.65
N ARG A 73 9.06 -1.00 -1.98
CA ARG A 73 9.90 -0.15 -1.13
C ARG A 73 10.08 1.23 -1.72
N ASP A 74 10.16 2.23 -0.85
CA ASP A 74 10.58 3.57 -1.20
C ASP A 74 12.09 3.80 -0.97
N HIS A 75 12.56 4.99 -1.35
CA HIS A 75 13.95 5.40 -1.19
C HIS A 75 14.35 5.70 0.26
N LYS A 76 13.38 5.80 1.18
CA LYS A 76 13.59 6.02 2.62
C LYS A 76 13.62 4.70 3.40
N GLY A 77 13.61 3.56 2.71
CA GLY A 77 13.65 2.25 3.35
C GLY A 77 12.31 1.84 3.98
N ARG A 78 11.19 2.47 3.61
CA ARG A 78 9.86 2.01 4.05
C ARG A 78 9.33 0.95 3.12
N LEU A 79 8.77 -0.11 3.71
CA LEU A 79 7.96 -1.08 3.00
C LEU A 79 6.51 -0.60 3.00
N HIS A 80 5.90 -0.58 1.83
CA HIS A 80 4.49 -0.25 1.63
C HIS A 80 3.78 -1.51 1.14
N VAL A 81 2.64 -1.83 1.74
CA VAL A 81 1.75 -2.91 1.30
C VAL A 81 0.43 -2.31 0.89
N ILE A 82 -0.03 -2.61 -0.33
CA ILE A 82 -1.30 -2.11 -0.86
C ILE A 82 -2.45 -2.83 -0.16
N THR A 83 -3.25 -2.08 0.59
CA THR A 83 -4.44 -2.58 1.28
C THR A 83 -5.71 -2.36 0.46
N GLU A 84 -5.75 -1.28 -0.32
CA GLU A 84 -6.89 -0.93 -1.17
C GLU A 84 -6.42 -0.21 -2.43
N ILE A 85 -7.21 -0.33 -3.50
CA ILE A 85 -7.01 0.41 -4.74
C ILE A 85 -8.28 1.20 -5.03
N VAL A 86 -8.13 2.52 -5.08
CA VAL A 86 -9.21 3.46 -5.33
C VAL A 86 -8.98 4.16 -6.64
N SER A 87 -9.93 4.04 -7.57
CA SER A 87 -9.89 4.76 -8.84
C SER A 87 -10.85 5.96 -8.81
N TYR A 88 -10.31 7.16 -8.74
CA TYR A 88 -11.09 8.40 -8.72
C TYR A 88 -10.95 9.23 -10.00
N ARG A 89 -11.83 10.22 -10.14
CA ARG A 89 -11.84 11.17 -11.25
C ARG A 89 -11.45 12.55 -10.72
N PRO A 90 -10.38 13.19 -11.23
CA PRO A 90 -9.85 14.42 -10.63
C PRO A 90 -10.76 15.64 -10.83
N HIS A 91 -11.66 15.65 -11.83
CA HIS A 91 -12.49 16.81 -12.16
C HIS A 91 -13.94 16.45 -12.53
N LYS A 92 -14.91 17.31 -12.13
CA LYS A 92 -16.31 17.27 -12.60
C LYS A 92 -16.37 17.73 -14.06
N GLY A 93 -16.33 16.81 -15.02
CA GLY A 93 -16.47 17.11 -16.46
C GLY A 93 -16.01 15.99 -17.39
N VAL A 94 -15.12 15.12 -16.91
CA VAL A 94 -14.57 13.98 -17.66
C VAL A 94 -15.45 12.74 -17.45
N PHE A 95 -16.75 12.87 -17.69
CA PHE A 95 -17.71 11.82 -17.36
C PHE A 95 -17.76 10.68 -18.39
N SER A 96 -17.24 10.91 -19.60
CA SER A 96 -17.42 10.04 -20.76
C SER A 96 -16.23 9.16 -21.15
N ASN A 97 -15.04 9.32 -20.55
CA ASN A 97 -13.88 8.49 -20.86
C ASN A 97 -13.27 7.84 -19.59
N GLU A 98 -13.51 6.54 -19.42
CA GLU A 98 -13.01 5.75 -18.29
C GLU A 98 -11.47 5.65 -18.26
N GLU A 99 -10.80 5.85 -19.39
CA GLU A 99 -9.33 5.80 -19.50
C GLU A 99 -8.62 6.92 -18.72
N ASN A 100 -9.35 7.98 -18.35
CA ASN A 100 -8.81 9.13 -17.63
C ASN A 100 -8.96 9.03 -16.10
N ARG A 101 -9.34 7.87 -15.56
CA ARG A 101 -9.36 7.67 -14.10
C ARG A 101 -7.94 7.62 -13.56
N HIS A 102 -7.74 8.32 -12.45
CA HIS A 102 -6.52 8.19 -11.67
C HIS A 102 -6.70 7.03 -10.70
N THR A 103 -5.66 6.22 -10.55
CA THR A 103 -5.64 5.09 -9.64
C THR A 103 -4.69 5.39 -8.51
N VAL A 104 -5.21 5.34 -7.29
CA VAL A 104 -4.46 5.59 -6.07
C VAL A 104 -4.50 4.34 -5.22
N ALA A 105 -3.33 3.95 -4.72
CA ALA A 105 -3.25 2.89 -3.73
C ALA A 105 -3.38 3.50 -2.34
N ILE A 106 -4.19 2.84 -1.51
CA ILE A 106 -4.09 3.00 -0.07
C ILE A 106 -3.12 1.94 0.42
N VAL A 107 -2.14 2.38 1.20
CA VAL A 107 -1.09 1.50 1.70
C VAL A 107 -1.02 1.57 3.21
N ASN A 108 -0.60 0.45 3.79
CA ASN A 108 -0.03 0.42 5.13
C ASN A 108 1.49 0.36 5.01
N SER A 109 2.20 1.11 5.85
CA SER A 109 3.63 1.38 5.67
C SER A 109 4.39 1.21 6.97
N GLU A 110 5.57 0.60 6.90
CA GLU A 110 6.47 0.46 8.05
C GLU A 110 7.92 0.65 7.63
N ILE A 111 8.74 1.17 8.55
CA ILE A 111 10.19 1.31 8.34
C ILE A 111 10.83 -0.08 8.43
N ILE A 112 11.64 -0.44 7.43
CA ILE A 112 12.41 -1.68 7.48
C ILE A 112 13.54 -1.49 8.52
N PRO A 113 13.59 -2.29 9.60
CA PRO A 113 14.64 -2.16 10.60
C PRO A 113 16.02 -2.43 9.99
N GLY A 114 16.98 -1.53 10.21
CA GLY A 114 18.38 -1.72 9.83
C GLY A 114 18.77 -1.33 8.40
N VAL A 115 17.93 -0.56 7.71
CA VAL A 115 18.23 0.08 6.41
C VAL A 115 18.43 1.59 6.58
#